data_AF-A0A538TLW9-F1
#
_entry.id   AF-A0A538TLW9-F1
#
_cell.length_a   1.000
_cell.length_b   1.000
_cell.length_c   1.000
_cell.angle_alpha   90.00
_cell.angle_beta   90.00
_cell.angle_gamma   90.00
#
_symmetry.space_group_name_H-M   'P 1'
#
loop_
_entity.id
_entity.type
_entity.pdbx_description
1 polymer ?
#
loop_
_entity_poly.entity_id
_entity_poly.type
_entity_poly.pdbx_seq_one_letter_code
_entity_poly.pdbx_strand_id
1 'polypeptide(L)'
;MERLSAAELRERRADFVLLDARDEASFRRGHLEGSGNLAPADFVARRAELPPRQERVLIVASDGEDAQAAAAALEALGYARVAWLDARLASIAPGLLDRGPPARLWRPSPFLKQVLPLLPDPARAPLRALDLAAGAGREAVYLALHGFEVEAWDHDRDVLARAERMASRHGVTIATAVHNLERLKPELPLSDRDLVTVFRFLHRPLLPHIARAVRPGGCVVYETYLKGQERFGRPTHPRFLLDPGELARAFADLEILRYQESTPPSGPFMARLVARRPSS
;
A
#
# COMPACT_ATOMS: atom_id res chain seq x y z
N MET A 1 -16.83 10.81 13.94
CA MET A 1 -16.13 11.82 13.13
C MET A 1 -16.03 13.16 13.88
N GLU A 2 -14.95 13.92 13.64
CA GLU A 2 -14.71 15.26 14.19
C GLU A 2 -15.22 16.34 13.21
N ARG A 3 -15.88 17.40 13.70
CA ARG A 3 -16.27 18.56 12.88
C ARG A 3 -15.23 19.65 13.02
N LEU A 4 -14.71 20.19 11.91
CA LEU A 4 -13.77 21.32 11.91
C LEU A 4 -14.39 22.54 11.22
N SER A 5 -14.26 23.69 11.85
CA SER A 5 -14.53 24.99 11.23
C SER A 5 -13.40 25.45 10.31
N ALA A 6 -13.68 26.48 9.50
CA ALA A 6 -12.67 27.13 8.67
C ALA A 6 -11.49 27.73 9.46
N ALA A 7 -11.72 28.18 10.70
CA ALA A 7 -10.68 28.72 11.57
C ALA A 7 -9.74 27.60 12.06
N GLU A 8 -10.32 26.52 12.59
CA GLU A 8 -9.57 25.35 13.08
C GLU A 8 -8.78 24.67 11.97
N LEU A 9 -9.29 24.65 10.73
CA LEU A 9 -8.54 24.16 9.58
C LEU A 9 -7.20 24.89 9.42
N ARG A 10 -7.15 26.22 9.55
CA ARG A 10 -5.90 26.98 9.35
C ARG A 10 -4.83 26.61 10.37
N GLU A 11 -5.25 26.33 11.59
CA GLU A 11 -4.34 25.99 12.70
C GLU A 11 -3.93 24.52 12.67
N ARG A 12 -4.83 23.63 12.25
CA ARG A 12 -4.69 22.19 12.44
C ARG A 12 -4.54 21.39 11.14
N ARG A 13 -4.47 22.04 9.97
CA ARG A 13 -4.34 21.38 8.65
C ARG A 13 -3.24 20.32 8.61
N ALA A 14 -2.09 20.60 9.21
CA ALA A 14 -0.93 19.70 9.21
C ALA A 14 -1.16 18.38 9.97
N ASP A 15 -2.21 18.29 10.80
CA ASP A 15 -2.55 17.08 11.54
C ASP A 15 -3.21 16.02 10.66
N PHE A 16 -3.64 16.36 9.45
CA PHE A 16 -4.54 15.56 8.63
C PHE A 16 -3.96 15.23 7.26
N VAL A 17 -4.29 14.02 6.78
CA VAL A 17 -4.29 13.74 5.35
C VAL A 17 -5.57 14.35 4.76
N LEU A 18 -5.41 15.28 3.83
CA LEU A 18 -6.53 15.95 3.18
C LEU A 18 -7.08 15.10 2.03
N LEU A 19 -8.36 14.73 2.11
CA LEU A 19 -9.10 14.05 1.06
C LEU A 19 -10.22 14.94 0.55
N ASP A 20 -10.05 15.45 -0.67
CA ASP A 20 -11.06 16.19 -1.40
C ASP A 20 -12.03 15.21 -2.07
N ALA A 21 -13.27 15.21 -1.58
CA ALA A 21 -14.35 14.33 -1.97
C ALA A 21 -15.14 14.82 -3.20
N ARG A 22 -14.76 15.96 -3.79
CA ARG A 22 -15.40 16.47 -5.01
C ARG A 22 -15.01 15.63 -6.23
N ASP A 23 -15.76 15.78 -7.31
CA ASP A 23 -15.37 15.20 -8.60
C ASP A 23 -14.05 15.78 -9.11
N GLU A 24 -13.40 15.04 -10.01
CA GLU A 24 -12.08 15.40 -10.54
C GLU A 24 -12.08 16.76 -11.28
N ALA A 25 -13.17 17.12 -11.97
CA ALA A 25 -13.25 18.40 -12.67
C ALA A 25 -13.30 19.56 -11.66
N SER A 26 -14.08 19.41 -10.59
CA SER A 26 -14.16 20.37 -9.48
C SER A 26 -12.83 20.51 -8.74
N PHE A 27 -12.12 19.40 -8.51
CA PHE A 27 -10.78 19.41 -7.93
C PHE A 27 -9.75 20.13 -8.80
N ARG A 28 -9.78 19.89 -10.12
CA ARG A 28 -8.86 20.53 -11.09
C ARG A 28 -9.09 22.02 -11.28
N ARG A 29 -10.32 22.52 -11.08
CA ARG A 29 -10.59 23.98 -11.05
C ARG A 29 -9.87 24.67 -9.88
N GLY A 30 -9.59 23.89 -8.85
CA GLY A 30 -8.62 24.18 -7.80
C GLY A 30 -9.00 23.47 -6.49
N HIS A 31 -8.04 23.36 -5.58
CA HIS A 31 -8.19 22.67 -4.31
C HIS A 31 -7.30 23.29 -3.23
N LEU A 32 -7.42 22.77 -1.99
CA LEU A 32 -6.46 23.07 -0.93
C LEU A 32 -5.17 22.32 -1.24
N GLU A 33 -4.05 23.02 -1.27
CA GLU A 33 -2.72 22.44 -1.51
C GLU A 33 -2.49 21.15 -0.69
N GLY A 34 -1.82 20.17 -1.28
CA GLY A 34 -1.54 18.89 -0.62
C GLY A 34 -2.75 17.98 -0.41
N SER A 35 -3.92 18.32 -0.98
CA SER A 35 -5.08 17.43 -1.01
C SER A 35 -4.92 16.35 -2.06
N GLY A 36 -5.32 15.12 -1.73
CA GLY A 36 -5.62 14.10 -2.72
C GLY A 36 -7.09 14.13 -3.10
N ASN A 37 -7.44 13.58 -4.26
CA ASN A 37 -8.81 13.57 -4.75
C ASN A 37 -9.35 12.15 -4.91
N LEU A 38 -10.52 11.90 -4.33
CA LEU A 38 -11.30 10.70 -4.59
C LEU A 38 -12.77 10.97 -4.24
N ALA A 39 -13.68 10.79 -5.19
CA ALA A 39 -15.10 10.96 -4.94
C ALA A 39 -15.67 9.81 -4.07
N PRO A 40 -16.69 10.05 -3.21
CA PRO A 40 -17.26 9.02 -2.35
C PRO A 40 -17.76 7.78 -3.09
N ALA A 41 -18.28 7.95 -4.31
CA ALA A 41 -18.73 6.85 -5.18
C ALA A 41 -17.60 5.85 -5.49
N ASP A 42 -16.35 6.31 -5.47
CA ASP A 42 -15.17 5.50 -5.77
C ASP A 42 -14.53 4.86 -4.52
N PHE A 43 -14.92 5.25 -3.30
CA PHE A 43 -14.21 4.82 -2.08
C PHE A 43 -14.13 3.30 -1.92
N VAL A 44 -15.17 2.57 -2.33
CA VAL A 44 -15.21 1.10 -2.28
C VAL A 44 -14.32 0.50 -3.37
N ALA A 45 -14.50 0.93 -4.62
CA ALA A 45 -13.82 0.36 -5.78
C ALA A 45 -12.31 0.69 -5.78
N ARG A 46 -11.95 1.88 -5.30
CA ARG A 46 -10.60 2.44 -5.25
C ARG A 46 -10.05 2.50 -3.82
N ARG A 47 -10.50 1.58 -2.96
CA ARG A 47 -10.09 1.54 -1.55
C ARG A 47 -8.58 1.46 -1.34
N ALA A 48 -7.83 0.89 -2.27
CA ALA A 48 -6.37 0.82 -2.20
C ALA A 48 -5.67 2.18 -2.37
N GLU A 49 -6.38 3.16 -2.94
CA GLU A 49 -5.90 4.51 -3.18
C GLU A 49 -6.24 5.46 -2.03
N LEU A 50 -7.10 5.05 -1.09
CA LEU A 50 -7.41 5.81 0.12
C LEU A 50 -6.21 5.84 1.10
N PRO A 51 -6.19 6.80 2.04
CA PRO A 51 -5.17 6.85 3.10
C PRO A 51 -5.12 5.57 3.93
N PRO A 52 -3.98 5.22 4.57
CA PRO A 52 -3.96 4.19 5.59
C PRO A 52 -5.00 4.47 6.70
N ARG A 53 -5.72 3.44 7.15
CA ARG A 53 -6.87 3.57 8.08
C ARG A 53 -6.57 4.23 9.43
N GLN A 54 -5.31 4.23 9.83
CA GLN A 54 -4.79 4.77 11.08
C GLN A 54 -4.42 6.27 10.99
N GLU A 55 -4.32 6.81 9.77
CA GLU A 55 -4.13 8.25 9.56
C GLU A 55 -5.37 9.03 10.00
N ARG A 56 -5.16 10.28 10.43
CA ARG A 56 -6.26 11.22 10.58
C ARG A 56 -6.61 11.76 9.20
N VAL A 57 -7.84 11.58 8.76
CA VAL A 57 -8.29 12.04 7.44
C VAL A 57 -9.23 13.21 7.63
N LEU A 58 -8.96 14.34 6.99
CA LEU A 58 -9.91 15.44 6.89
C LEU A 58 -10.56 15.42 5.51
N ILE A 59 -11.88 15.29 5.50
CA ILE A 59 -12.71 15.33 4.29
C ILE A 59 -13.07 16.77 3.99
N VAL A 60 -12.88 17.15 2.73
CA VAL A 60 -13.24 18.44 2.18
C VAL A 60 -14.16 18.21 0.98
N ALA A 61 -15.24 19.00 0.90
CA ALA A 61 -16.17 18.98 -0.23
C ALA A 61 -16.57 20.42 -0.61
N SER A 62 -17.59 20.58 -1.46
CA SER A 62 -18.07 21.92 -1.85
C SER A 62 -18.61 22.70 -0.64
N ASP A 63 -19.32 22.03 0.25
CA ASP A 63 -19.84 22.53 1.51
C ASP A 63 -19.78 21.47 2.62
N GLY A 64 -20.22 21.86 3.82
CA GLY A 64 -20.16 21.03 5.01
C GLY A 64 -21.08 19.80 4.96
N GLU A 65 -22.23 19.90 4.28
CA GLU A 65 -23.18 18.78 4.18
C GLU A 65 -22.57 17.65 3.34
N ASP A 66 -22.05 17.99 2.16
CA ASP A 66 -21.34 17.03 1.30
C ASP A 66 -20.09 16.45 2.00
N ALA A 67 -19.34 17.28 2.73
CA ALA A 67 -18.16 16.83 3.45
C ALA A 67 -18.51 15.86 4.58
N GLN A 68 -19.60 16.12 5.31
CA GLN A 68 -20.11 15.25 6.37
C GLN A 68 -20.61 13.92 5.79
N ALA A 69 -21.35 13.95 4.68
CA ALA A 69 -21.82 12.73 4.01
C ALA A 69 -20.66 11.87 3.52
N ALA A 70 -19.65 12.49 2.90
CA ALA A 70 -18.42 11.80 2.48
C ALA A 70 -17.63 11.24 3.67
N ALA A 71 -17.57 11.96 4.79
CA ALA A 71 -16.97 11.45 6.03
C ALA A 71 -17.70 10.23 6.58
N ALA A 72 -19.04 10.23 6.58
CA ALA A 72 -19.85 9.07 6.97
C ALA A 72 -19.56 7.86 6.07
N ALA A 73 -19.46 8.06 4.76
CA ALA A 73 -19.10 7.00 3.82
C ALA A 73 -17.71 6.42 4.10
N LEU A 74 -16.73 7.25 4.48
CA LEU A 74 -15.40 6.79 4.84
C LEU A 74 -15.38 6.05 6.20
N GLU A 75 -16.15 6.50 7.19
CA GLU A 75 -16.31 5.80 8.47
C GLU A 75 -16.94 4.42 8.29
N ALA A 76 -17.92 4.28 7.39
CA ALA A 76 -18.53 2.99 7.03
C ALA A 76 -17.50 2.00 6.44
N LEU A 77 -16.39 2.50 5.89
CA LEU A 77 -15.25 1.69 5.45
C LEU A 77 -14.23 1.39 6.56
N GLY A 78 -14.55 1.70 7.82
CA GLY A 78 -13.75 1.37 9.00
C GLY A 78 -12.59 2.33 9.27
N TYR A 79 -12.68 3.58 8.82
CA TYR A 79 -11.76 4.64 9.23
C TYR A 79 -12.24 5.23 10.56
N ALA A 80 -11.43 5.10 11.61
CA ALA A 80 -11.82 5.52 12.96
C ALA A 80 -11.49 7.00 13.27
N ARG A 81 -10.64 7.64 12.46
CA ARG A 81 -10.10 8.98 12.71
C ARG A 81 -10.44 9.93 11.55
N VAL A 82 -11.74 10.12 11.33
CA VAL A 82 -12.26 10.98 10.25
C VAL A 82 -12.72 12.30 10.82
N ALA A 83 -12.31 13.37 10.15
CA ALA A 83 -12.75 14.74 10.37
C ALA A 83 -13.41 15.26 9.07
N TRP A 84 -14.28 16.27 9.18
CA TRP A 84 -14.87 16.93 8.01
C TRP A 84 -14.93 18.44 8.20
N LEU A 85 -14.85 19.17 7.09
CA LEU A 85 -14.84 20.63 7.07
C LEU A 85 -16.27 21.18 7.01
N ASP A 86 -16.73 21.80 8.09
CA ASP A 86 -18.04 22.46 8.18
C ASP A 86 -17.97 23.91 7.71
N ALA A 87 -17.70 24.08 6.42
CA ALA A 87 -17.71 25.38 5.77
C ALA A 87 -17.75 25.22 4.25
N ARG A 88 -18.22 26.26 3.56
CA ARG A 88 -18.13 26.32 2.09
C ARG A 88 -16.68 26.47 1.68
N LEU A 89 -16.16 25.53 0.90
CA LEU A 89 -14.75 25.54 0.50
C LEU A 89 -14.35 26.85 -0.20
N ALA A 90 -15.24 27.38 -1.04
CA ALA A 90 -15.04 28.66 -1.72
C ALA A 90 -14.88 29.87 -0.77
N SER A 91 -15.44 29.82 0.44
CA SER A 91 -15.29 30.91 1.44
C SER A 91 -13.99 30.82 2.25
N ILE A 92 -13.37 29.64 2.29
CA ILE A 92 -12.17 29.38 3.08
C ILE A 92 -10.93 29.73 2.28
N ALA A 93 -10.98 29.41 0.99
CA ALA A 93 -9.94 29.71 0.02
C ALA A 93 -10.59 30.48 -1.14
N PRO A 94 -10.69 31.82 -1.05
CA PRO A 94 -11.04 32.62 -2.22
C PRO A 94 -10.06 32.28 -3.36
N GLY A 95 -10.53 31.53 -4.36
CA GLY A 95 -9.73 31.19 -5.54
C GLY A 95 -8.79 29.98 -5.43
N LEU A 96 -9.09 28.95 -4.61
CA LEU A 96 -8.53 27.59 -4.68
C LEU A 96 -7.08 27.54 -5.24
N LEU A 97 -6.10 27.80 -4.37
CA LEU A 97 -4.78 28.25 -4.78
C LEU A 97 -3.94 27.18 -5.50
N ASP A 98 -4.25 25.90 -5.31
CA ASP A 98 -3.53 24.81 -5.96
C ASP A 98 -4.31 24.22 -7.12
N ARG A 99 -3.60 23.98 -8.23
CA ARG A 99 -4.07 23.32 -9.46
C ARG A 99 -3.11 22.21 -9.91
N GLY A 100 -2.16 21.86 -9.05
CA GLY A 100 -1.19 20.80 -9.26
C GLY A 100 -1.82 19.40 -9.25
N PRO A 101 -1.00 18.37 -9.46
CA PRO A 101 -1.46 17.00 -9.37
C PRO A 101 -1.94 16.67 -7.95
N PRO A 102 -2.94 15.78 -7.80
CA PRO A 102 -3.44 15.39 -6.49
C PRO A 102 -2.32 14.76 -5.64
N ALA A 103 -2.29 15.10 -4.36
CA ALA A 103 -1.40 14.45 -3.42
C ALA A 103 -1.72 12.95 -3.32
N ARG A 104 -0.68 12.13 -3.20
CA ARG A 104 -0.84 10.68 -3.05
C ARG A 104 -1.35 10.33 -1.66
N LEU A 105 -2.61 9.90 -1.59
CA LEU A 105 -3.28 9.50 -0.35
C LEU A 105 -2.77 8.16 0.20
N TRP A 106 -2.61 7.17 -0.69
CA TRP A 106 -2.15 5.84 -0.31
C TRP A 106 -0.64 5.78 -0.05
N ARG A 107 -0.23 4.73 0.66
CA ARG A 107 1.18 4.42 0.94
C ARG A 107 1.38 2.90 0.83
N PRO A 108 2.52 2.40 0.33
CA PRO A 108 2.90 1.00 0.49
C PRO A 108 3.10 0.66 1.98
N SER A 109 3.37 -0.60 2.29
CA SER A 109 3.89 -0.97 3.61
C SER A 109 5.04 -0.06 4.07
N PRO A 110 5.02 0.43 5.34
CA PRO A 110 6.14 1.18 5.91
C PRO A 110 7.47 0.43 5.84
N PHE A 111 7.43 -0.91 5.94
CA PHE A 111 8.64 -1.73 5.84
C PHE A 111 9.28 -1.61 4.47
N LEU A 112 8.49 -1.68 3.39
CA LEU A 112 9.02 -1.54 2.02
C LEU A 112 9.72 -0.20 1.83
N LYS A 113 9.12 0.89 2.30
CA LYS A 113 9.75 2.23 2.24
C LYS A 113 11.08 2.26 2.97
N GLN A 114 11.12 1.67 4.16
CA GLN A 114 12.30 1.69 5.02
C GLN A 114 13.47 0.89 4.42
N VAL A 115 13.17 -0.21 3.73
CA VAL A 115 14.20 -1.10 3.19
C VAL A 115 14.56 -0.81 1.75
N LEU A 116 13.84 0.07 1.06
CA LEU A 116 14.13 0.46 -0.32
C LEU A 116 15.61 0.81 -0.56
N PRO A 117 16.31 1.56 0.33
CA PRO A 117 17.75 1.83 0.16
C PRO A 117 18.69 0.62 0.28
N LEU A 118 18.19 -0.51 0.80
CA LEU A 118 18.92 -1.78 0.89
C LEU A 118 18.74 -2.66 -0.35
N LEU A 119 17.80 -2.30 -1.23
CA LEU A 119 17.48 -3.07 -2.43
C LEU A 119 18.42 -2.68 -3.58
N PRO A 120 18.53 -3.53 -4.63
CA PRO A 120 19.26 -3.15 -5.82
C PRO A 120 18.68 -1.86 -6.43
N ASP A 121 19.55 -0.97 -6.87
CA ASP A 121 19.19 0.39 -7.30
C ASP A 121 18.86 0.43 -8.81
N PRO A 122 17.60 0.65 -9.20
CA PRO A 122 17.18 0.66 -10.60
C PRO A 122 17.73 1.87 -11.38
N ALA A 123 18.28 2.87 -10.70
CA ALA A 123 19.01 3.95 -11.39
C ALA A 123 20.33 3.46 -12.00
N ARG A 124 20.85 2.30 -11.58
CA ARG A 124 22.11 1.73 -12.08
C ARG A 124 21.94 0.78 -13.26
N ALA A 125 20.79 0.11 -13.34
CA ALA A 125 20.42 -0.81 -14.42
C ALA A 125 18.91 -1.10 -14.35
N PRO A 126 18.27 -1.56 -15.44
CA PRO A 126 16.90 -2.08 -15.37
C PRO A 126 16.83 -3.27 -14.40
N LEU A 127 15.85 -3.24 -13.48
CA LEU A 127 15.66 -4.27 -12.47
C LEU A 127 14.24 -4.80 -12.49
N ARG A 128 14.10 -6.13 -12.54
CA ARG A 128 12.81 -6.82 -12.64
C ARG A 128 12.31 -7.22 -11.25
N ALA A 129 11.19 -6.66 -10.84
CA ALA A 129 10.52 -6.98 -9.59
C ALA A 129 9.28 -7.86 -9.82
N LEU A 130 9.09 -8.86 -8.96
CA LEU A 130 7.89 -9.69 -8.92
C LEU A 130 7.16 -9.48 -7.59
N ASP A 131 5.96 -8.93 -7.64
CA ASP A 131 5.10 -8.74 -6.46
C ASP A 131 4.06 -9.87 -6.36
N LEU A 132 4.21 -10.73 -5.37
CA LEU A 132 3.36 -11.92 -5.18
C LEU A 132 2.22 -11.62 -4.22
N ALA A 133 1.01 -12.05 -4.59
CA ALA A 133 -0.23 -11.68 -3.91
C ALA A 133 -0.39 -10.16 -3.82
N ALA A 134 -0.15 -9.49 -4.96
CA ALA A 134 -0.03 -8.04 -5.06
C ALA A 134 -1.31 -7.30 -4.67
N GLY A 135 -2.46 -7.98 -4.67
CA GLY A 135 -3.75 -7.36 -4.49
C GLY A 135 -3.94 -6.20 -5.46
N ALA A 136 -4.46 -5.08 -4.95
CA ALA A 136 -4.68 -3.88 -5.74
C ALA A 136 -3.37 -3.08 -6.02
N GLY A 137 -2.20 -3.64 -5.72
CA GLY A 137 -0.92 -3.21 -6.27
C GLY A 137 -0.25 -2.01 -5.61
N ARG A 138 -0.51 -1.70 -4.33
CA ARG A 138 0.18 -0.56 -3.68
C ARG A 138 1.69 -0.73 -3.66
N GLU A 139 2.15 -1.95 -3.37
CA GLU A 139 3.55 -2.32 -3.35
C GLU A 139 4.13 -2.32 -4.77
N ALA A 140 3.48 -3.00 -5.72
CA ALA A 140 3.85 -2.99 -7.12
C ALA A 140 3.94 -1.57 -7.73
N VAL A 141 2.92 -0.73 -7.57
CA VAL A 141 2.90 0.66 -8.09
C VAL A 141 3.98 1.49 -7.40
N TYR A 142 4.22 1.28 -6.10
CA TYR A 142 5.31 1.97 -5.41
C TYR A 142 6.67 1.61 -5.99
N LEU A 143 6.94 0.33 -6.27
CA LEU A 143 8.19 -0.10 -6.88
C LEU A 143 8.35 0.45 -8.30
N ALA A 144 7.29 0.45 -9.11
CA ALA A 144 7.32 1.03 -10.46
C ALA A 144 7.62 2.54 -10.43
N LEU A 145 7.06 3.27 -9.46
CA LEU A 145 7.39 4.68 -9.22
C LEU A 145 8.86 4.92 -8.84
N HIS A 146 9.58 3.88 -8.40
CA HIS A 146 11.01 3.93 -8.09
C HIS A 146 11.88 3.32 -9.20
N GLY A 147 11.32 3.05 -10.39
CA GLY A 147 12.09 2.63 -11.57
C GLY A 147 12.23 1.12 -11.76
N PHE A 148 11.57 0.29 -10.94
CA PHE A 148 11.53 -1.15 -11.17
C PHE A 148 10.59 -1.50 -12.33
N GLU A 149 10.96 -2.51 -13.11
CA GLU A 149 10.06 -3.20 -14.04
C GLU A 149 9.26 -4.23 -13.25
N VAL A 150 8.00 -3.92 -12.96
CA VAL A 150 7.19 -4.71 -12.02
C VAL A 150 6.22 -5.62 -12.74
N GLU A 151 6.22 -6.89 -12.35
CA GLU A 151 5.15 -7.85 -12.62
C GLU A 151 4.41 -8.18 -11.32
N ALA A 152 3.09 -8.03 -11.32
CA ALA A 152 2.22 -8.24 -10.17
C ALA A 152 1.35 -9.49 -10.35
N TRP A 153 1.45 -10.44 -9.42
CA TRP A 153 0.71 -11.70 -9.46
C TRP A 153 -0.34 -11.75 -8.37
N ASP A 154 -1.57 -12.13 -8.74
CA ASP A 154 -2.66 -12.40 -7.80
C ASP A 154 -3.63 -13.42 -8.41
N HIS A 155 -4.48 -14.05 -7.59
CA HIS A 155 -5.48 -14.99 -8.09
C HIS A 155 -6.73 -14.28 -8.64
N ASP A 156 -6.94 -13.02 -8.27
CA ASP A 156 -8.13 -12.24 -8.61
C ASP A 156 -7.84 -11.27 -9.76
N ARG A 157 -8.42 -11.56 -10.93
CA ARG A 157 -8.31 -10.74 -12.14
C ARG A 157 -8.82 -9.31 -11.95
N ASP A 158 -9.93 -9.14 -11.23
CA ASP A 158 -10.55 -7.82 -11.06
C ASP A 158 -9.70 -6.92 -10.16
N VAL A 159 -9.02 -7.53 -9.19
CA VAL A 159 -8.08 -6.86 -8.31
C VAL A 159 -6.80 -6.46 -9.06
N LEU A 160 -6.27 -7.32 -9.94
CA LEU A 160 -5.15 -6.95 -10.82
C LEU A 160 -5.53 -5.82 -11.79
N ALA A 161 -6.74 -5.84 -12.36
CA ALA A 161 -7.21 -4.74 -13.19
C ALA A 161 -7.31 -3.41 -12.42
N ARG A 162 -7.59 -3.45 -11.10
CA ARG A 162 -7.51 -2.25 -10.24
C ARG A 162 -6.07 -1.78 -10.06
N ALA A 163 -5.11 -2.71 -9.91
CA ALA A 163 -3.69 -2.38 -9.82
C ALA A 163 -3.17 -1.69 -11.09
N GLU A 164 -3.55 -2.17 -12.27
CA GLU A 164 -3.20 -1.53 -13.55
C GLU A 164 -3.76 -0.12 -13.68
N ARG A 165 -5.05 0.06 -13.32
CA ARG A 165 -5.68 1.40 -13.30
C ARG A 165 -5.00 2.33 -12.31
N MET A 166 -4.62 1.82 -11.14
CA MET A 166 -3.87 2.57 -10.14
C MET A 166 -2.49 2.99 -10.69
N ALA A 167 -1.75 2.08 -11.32
CA ALA A 167 -0.48 2.38 -11.97
C ALA A 167 -0.62 3.50 -13.02
N SER A 168 -1.60 3.36 -13.92
CA SER A 168 -1.89 4.32 -14.99
C SER A 168 -2.18 5.73 -14.45
N ARG A 169 -2.97 5.87 -13.38
CA ARG A 169 -3.24 7.17 -12.74
C ARG A 169 -2.00 7.80 -12.10
N HIS A 170 -0.98 7.01 -11.81
CA HIS A 170 0.31 7.47 -11.29
C HIS A 170 1.39 7.59 -12.36
N GLY A 171 1.04 7.45 -13.64
CA GLY A 171 1.98 7.62 -14.76
C GLY A 171 3.01 6.50 -14.88
N VAL A 172 2.74 5.34 -14.30
CA VAL A 172 3.62 4.16 -14.39
C VAL A 172 2.86 2.97 -14.96
N THR A 173 3.60 1.99 -15.47
CA THR A 173 3.04 0.73 -15.98
C THR A 173 3.52 -0.42 -15.11
N ILE A 174 2.65 -1.40 -14.89
CA ILE A 174 2.99 -2.70 -14.29
C ILE A 174 2.45 -3.78 -15.22
N ALA A 175 3.15 -4.91 -15.31
CA ALA A 175 2.59 -6.12 -15.89
C ALA A 175 1.75 -6.85 -14.83
N THR A 176 0.68 -7.51 -15.24
CA THR A 176 -0.10 -8.36 -14.33
C THR A 176 -0.28 -9.77 -14.89
N ALA A 177 -0.34 -10.75 -13.99
CA ALA A 177 -0.65 -12.12 -14.38
C ALA A 177 -1.49 -12.82 -13.29
N VAL A 178 -2.51 -13.55 -13.74
CA VAL A 178 -3.41 -14.28 -12.84
C VAL A 178 -2.76 -15.61 -12.46
N HIS A 179 -2.33 -15.73 -11.21
CA HIS A 179 -1.71 -16.93 -10.67
C HIS A 179 -2.35 -17.36 -9.35
N ASN A 180 -2.71 -18.64 -9.25
CA ASN A 180 -3.01 -19.25 -7.96
C ASN A 180 -1.69 -19.67 -7.29
N LEU A 181 -1.27 -18.88 -6.30
CA LEU A 181 -0.04 -19.08 -5.54
C LEU A 181 -0.14 -20.20 -4.49
N GLU A 182 -1.34 -20.70 -4.18
CA GLU A 182 -1.57 -21.76 -3.19
C GLU A 182 -1.46 -23.18 -3.76
N ARG A 183 -0.95 -23.32 -5.00
CA ARG A 183 -0.71 -24.64 -5.62
C ARG A 183 0.35 -25.44 -4.83
N LEU A 184 0.26 -26.76 -4.91
CA LEU A 184 1.27 -27.66 -4.32
C LEU A 184 2.64 -27.55 -5.01
N LYS A 185 2.65 -27.23 -6.30
CA LYS A 185 3.85 -26.95 -7.11
C LYS A 185 3.68 -25.60 -7.80
N PRO A 186 3.93 -24.48 -7.10
CA PRO A 186 3.82 -23.16 -7.69
C PRO A 186 4.98 -22.93 -8.66
N GLU A 187 4.66 -22.49 -9.87
CA GLU A 187 5.66 -22.19 -10.91
C GLU A 187 6.05 -20.72 -10.79
N LEU A 188 7.19 -20.47 -10.16
CA LEU A 188 7.82 -19.16 -10.17
C LEU A 188 8.98 -19.16 -11.18
N PRO A 189 9.31 -18.00 -11.77
CA PRO A 189 10.52 -17.85 -12.58
C PRO A 189 11.73 -18.33 -11.78
N LEU A 190 12.67 -19.04 -12.41
CA LEU A 190 13.88 -19.51 -11.75
C LEU A 190 15.03 -18.53 -12.02
N SER A 191 15.62 -17.99 -10.95
CA SER A 191 16.82 -17.15 -11.01
C SER A 191 16.72 -15.96 -11.99
N ASP A 192 15.53 -15.38 -12.11
CA ASP A 192 15.21 -14.35 -13.11
C ASP A 192 14.98 -12.96 -12.49
N ARG A 193 14.58 -12.90 -11.21
CA ARG A 193 14.12 -11.64 -10.60
C ARG A 193 15.22 -10.95 -9.80
N ASP A 194 15.26 -9.63 -9.90
CA ASP A 194 16.07 -8.76 -9.06
C ASP A 194 15.49 -8.59 -7.66
N LEU A 195 14.17 -8.56 -7.61
CA LEU A 195 13.41 -8.35 -6.41
C LEU A 195 12.17 -9.25 -6.43
N VAL A 196 11.93 -9.98 -5.35
CA VAL A 196 10.64 -10.63 -5.11
C VAL A 196 10.04 -10.07 -3.83
N THR A 197 8.84 -9.51 -3.92
CA THR A 197 8.12 -8.96 -2.77
C THR A 197 6.91 -9.81 -2.41
N VAL A 198 6.69 -10.01 -1.11
CA VAL A 198 5.52 -10.71 -0.58
C VAL A 198 5.02 -9.96 0.66
N PHE A 199 3.81 -9.41 0.57
CA PHE A 199 3.21 -8.64 1.66
C PHE A 199 1.88 -9.25 2.09
N ARG A 200 1.75 -9.57 3.39
CA ARG A 200 0.52 -10.06 4.04
C ARG A 200 -0.05 -11.34 3.45
N PHE A 201 0.82 -12.16 2.85
CA PHE A 201 0.49 -13.46 2.29
C PHE A 201 1.39 -14.54 2.91
N LEU A 202 0.88 -15.76 3.05
CA LEU A 202 1.67 -16.91 3.51
C LEU A 202 1.15 -18.20 2.88
N HIS A 203 2.01 -18.82 2.08
CA HIS A 203 1.87 -20.20 1.65
C HIS A 203 3.22 -20.89 1.80
N ARG A 204 3.37 -21.73 2.84
CA ARG A 204 4.67 -22.34 3.19
C ARG A 204 5.34 -23.12 2.04
N PRO A 205 4.61 -23.91 1.22
CA PRO A 205 5.18 -24.56 0.04
C PRO A 205 5.82 -23.61 -0.98
N LEU A 206 5.44 -22.32 -0.97
CA LEU A 206 5.99 -21.30 -1.88
C LEU A 206 7.37 -20.80 -1.46
N LEU A 207 7.73 -20.89 -0.16
CA LEU A 207 8.93 -20.24 0.39
C LEU A 207 10.23 -20.65 -0.33
N PRO A 208 10.50 -21.96 -0.58
CA PRO A 208 11.70 -22.36 -1.32
C PRO A 208 11.69 -21.87 -2.78
N HIS A 209 10.51 -21.71 -3.38
CA HIS A 209 10.37 -21.26 -4.77
C HIS A 209 10.64 -19.75 -4.88
N ILE A 210 10.22 -18.96 -3.87
CA ILE A 210 10.57 -17.53 -3.77
C ILE A 210 12.08 -17.35 -3.66
N ALA A 211 12.75 -18.12 -2.81
CA ALA A 211 14.21 -18.06 -2.65
C ALA A 211 14.96 -18.39 -3.96
N ARG A 212 14.43 -19.32 -4.76
CA ARG A 212 15.00 -19.70 -6.06
C ARG A 212 14.66 -18.73 -7.19
N ALA A 213 13.63 -17.89 -7.03
CA ALA A 213 13.20 -16.97 -8.07
C ALA A 213 14.12 -15.75 -8.23
N VAL A 214 14.79 -15.36 -7.15
CA VAL A 214 15.78 -14.28 -7.17
C VAL A 214 17.07 -14.75 -7.84
N ARG A 215 17.63 -13.92 -8.71
CA ARG A 215 18.96 -14.16 -9.31
C ARG A 215 20.08 -13.96 -8.28
N PRO A 216 21.31 -14.46 -8.52
CA PRO A 216 22.47 -14.10 -7.68
C PRO A 216 22.58 -12.58 -7.52
N GLY A 217 22.73 -12.11 -6.27
CA GLY A 217 22.70 -10.69 -5.91
C GLY A 217 21.31 -10.05 -5.77
N GLY A 218 20.23 -10.75 -6.19
CA GLY A 218 18.85 -10.29 -6.04
C GLY A 218 18.30 -10.45 -4.61
N CYS A 219 17.19 -9.78 -4.33
CA CYS A 219 16.63 -9.68 -2.98
C CYS A 219 15.20 -10.21 -2.86
N VAL A 220 14.88 -10.79 -1.70
CA VAL A 220 13.51 -11.08 -1.25
C VAL A 220 13.15 -10.06 -0.18
N VAL A 221 11.97 -9.45 -0.29
CA VAL A 221 11.35 -8.64 0.77
C VAL A 221 10.04 -9.30 1.18
N TYR A 222 9.95 -9.72 2.44
CA TYR A 222 8.81 -10.46 2.95
C TYR A 222 8.29 -9.79 4.22
N GLU A 223 6.99 -9.49 4.29
CA GLU A 223 6.31 -9.07 5.52
C GLU A 223 4.99 -9.83 5.65
N THR A 224 4.79 -10.56 6.75
CA THR A 224 3.50 -11.23 7.02
C THR A 224 3.25 -11.44 8.51
N TYR A 225 2.11 -12.04 8.85
CA TYR A 225 1.60 -12.11 10.21
C TYR A 225 2.23 -13.26 11.02
N LEU A 226 2.47 -13.00 12.30
CA LEU A 226 2.91 -13.99 13.29
C LEU A 226 1.71 -14.53 14.07
N LYS A 227 1.85 -15.74 14.64
CA LYS A 227 0.93 -16.25 15.65
C LYS A 227 0.74 -15.23 16.78
N GLY A 228 -0.49 -15.12 17.27
CA GLY A 228 -0.94 -14.08 18.20
C GLY A 228 -1.62 -12.90 17.50
N GLN A 229 -1.48 -12.74 16.17
CA GLN A 229 -2.20 -11.74 15.39
C GLN A 229 -3.72 -11.96 15.39
N GLU A 230 -4.18 -13.20 15.46
CA GLU A 230 -5.59 -13.59 15.39
C GLU A 230 -6.46 -12.92 16.46
N ARG A 231 -5.84 -12.42 17.55
CA ARG A 231 -6.47 -11.64 18.62
C ARG A 231 -6.85 -10.21 18.20
N PHE A 232 -6.23 -9.67 17.15
CA PHE A 232 -6.39 -8.28 16.69
C PHE A 232 -7.13 -8.18 15.34
N GLY A 233 -7.41 -9.31 14.69
CA GLY A 233 -8.14 -9.37 13.43
C GLY A 233 -7.62 -10.45 12.50
N ARG A 234 -7.96 -10.32 11.21
CA ARG A 234 -7.50 -11.26 10.18
C ARG A 234 -5.99 -11.11 9.91
N PRO A 235 -5.30 -12.18 9.50
CA PRO A 235 -5.79 -13.56 9.38
C PRO A 235 -5.93 -14.25 10.74
N THR A 236 -6.92 -15.14 10.88
CA THR A 236 -7.18 -15.88 12.13
C THR A 236 -6.81 -17.36 12.08
N HIS A 237 -6.69 -17.94 10.87
CA HIS A 237 -6.40 -19.35 10.72
C HIS A 237 -4.88 -19.61 10.87
N PRO A 238 -4.44 -20.58 11.69
CA PRO A 238 -3.01 -20.84 11.97
C PRO A 238 -2.14 -21.05 10.73
N ARG A 239 -2.68 -21.66 9.67
CA ARG A 239 -1.98 -21.83 8.39
C ARG A 239 -1.44 -20.52 7.77
N PHE A 240 -2.01 -19.37 8.11
CA PHE A 240 -1.61 -18.05 7.60
C PHE A 240 -0.78 -17.24 8.60
N LEU A 241 -0.35 -17.87 9.69
CA LEU A 241 0.39 -17.25 10.78
C LEU A 241 1.72 -17.97 10.95
N LEU A 242 2.81 -17.21 10.92
CA LEU A 242 4.15 -17.72 11.16
C LEU A 242 4.39 -18.04 12.64
N ASP A 243 5.14 -19.11 12.90
CA ASP A 243 5.81 -19.31 14.17
C ASP A 243 6.98 -18.32 14.36
N PRO A 244 7.33 -17.96 15.60
CA PRO A 244 8.52 -17.16 15.87
C PRO A 244 9.79 -17.75 15.25
N GLY A 245 10.57 -16.91 14.60
CA GLY A 245 11.77 -17.23 13.83
C GLY A 245 11.53 -18.02 12.54
N GLU A 246 10.29 -18.39 12.20
CA GLU A 246 10.01 -19.27 11.06
C GLU A 246 10.44 -18.66 9.74
N LEU A 247 10.19 -17.36 9.55
CA LEU A 247 10.53 -16.68 8.30
C LEU A 247 12.04 -16.59 8.08
N ALA A 248 12.83 -16.33 9.13
CA ALA A 248 14.29 -16.36 9.03
C ALA A 248 14.80 -17.77 8.67
N ARG A 249 14.28 -18.81 9.32
CA ARG A 249 14.65 -20.21 9.01
C ARG A 249 14.29 -20.60 7.58
N ALA A 250 13.15 -20.14 7.06
CA ALA A 250 12.70 -20.45 5.71
C ALA A 250 13.61 -19.88 4.60
N PHE A 251 14.42 -18.87 4.92
CA PHE A 251 15.35 -18.22 3.98
C PHE A 251 16.80 -18.31 4.46
N ALA A 252 17.15 -19.32 5.26
CA ALA A 252 18.48 -19.49 5.85
C ALA A 252 19.61 -19.68 4.81
N ASP A 253 19.27 -20.10 3.58
CA ASP A 253 20.22 -20.25 2.46
C ASP A 253 20.53 -18.91 1.75
N LEU A 254 19.82 -17.84 2.11
CA LEU A 254 20.08 -16.47 1.65
C LEU A 254 20.82 -15.68 2.74
N GLU A 255 21.54 -14.65 2.33
CA GLU A 255 22.13 -13.68 3.25
C GLU A 255 21.02 -12.77 3.82
N ILE A 256 20.70 -12.93 5.10
CA ILE A 256 19.70 -12.07 5.76
C ILE A 256 20.30 -10.68 6.02
N LEU A 257 19.85 -9.69 5.25
CA LEU A 257 20.23 -8.29 5.41
C LEU A 257 19.46 -7.63 6.55
N ARG A 258 18.21 -8.06 6.78
CA ARG A 258 17.36 -7.54 7.86
C ARG A 258 16.32 -8.56 8.27
N TYR A 259 16.15 -8.75 9.58
CA TYR A 259 15.07 -9.55 10.16
C TYR A 259 14.47 -8.87 11.37
N GLN A 260 13.14 -8.80 11.44
CA GLN A 260 12.42 -8.19 12.56
C GLN A 260 11.10 -8.90 12.84
N GLU A 261 10.80 -9.12 14.11
CA GLU A 261 9.49 -9.51 14.60
C GLU A 261 8.95 -8.41 15.51
N SER A 262 7.68 -8.03 15.35
CA SER A 262 7.04 -7.01 16.17
C SER A 262 5.73 -7.52 16.74
N THR A 263 5.55 -7.37 18.05
CA THR A 263 4.35 -7.79 18.79
C THR A 263 3.82 -6.65 19.68
N PRO A 264 3.44 -5.49 19.10
CA PRO A 264 2.98 -4.34 19.88
C PRO A 264 1.66 -4.68 20.60
N PRO A 265 1.35 -4.07 21.76
CA PRO A 265 0.15 -4.41 22.55
C PRO A 265 -1.18 -4.33 21.78
N SER A 266 -1.28 -3.44 20.79
CA SER A 266 -2.47 -3.24 19.95
C SER A 266 -2.44 -4.01 18.62
N GLY A 267 -1.39 -4.78 18.36
CA GLY A 267 -1.13 -5.39 17.05
C GLY A 267 -0.81 -4.38 15.93
N PRO A 268 -0.61 -4.85 14.69
CA PRO A 268 -0.54 -6.26 14.32
C PRO A 268 0.80 -6.93 14.71
N PHE A 269 0.77 -8.24 14.89
CA PHE A 269 1.94 -9.07 15.12
C PHE A 269 2.52 -9.49 13.77
N MET A 270 3.77 -9.11 13.48
CA MET A 270 4.35 -9.24 12.14
C MET A 270 5.80 -9.70 12.17
N ALA A 271 6.18 -10.53 11.20
CA ALA A 271 7.55 -10.85 10.84
C ALA A 271 7.92 -10.15 9.52
N ARG A 272 9.16 -9.67 9.44
CA ARG A 272 9.69 -8.88 8.33
C ARG A 272 11.10 -9.33 8.00
N LEU A 273 11.39 -9.52 6.72
CA LEU A 273 12.67 -10.01 6.22
C LEU A 273 13.09 -9.24 4.96
N VAL A 274 14.37 -8.90 4.89
CA VAL A 274 15.10 -8.68 3.64
C VAL A 274 16.23 -9.69 3.59
N ALA A 275 16.27 -10.48 2.53
CA ALA A 275 17.33 -11.46 2.31
C ALA A 275 17.85 -11.36 0.88
N ARG A 276 19.15 -11.53 0.69
CA ARG A 276 19.84 -11.43 -0.58
C ARG A 276 20.39 -12.79 -0.99
N ARG A 277 20.22 -13.16 -2.25
CA ARG A 277 20.89 -14.34 -2.79
C ARG A 277 22.38 -14.04 -2.96
N PRO A 278 23.29 -14.89 -2.44
CA PRO A 278 24.72 -14.72 -2.69
C PRO A 278 25.03 -14.63 -4.19
N SER A 279 26.03 -13.84 -4.55
CA SER A 279 26.43 -13.62 -5.96
C SER A 279 27.18 -14.80 -6.59
N SER A 280 27.49 -15.84 -5.82
CA SER A 280 28.25 -17.04 -6.21
C SER A 280 27.39 -18.13 -6.83
#